data_AF-A0A522CW01-F1
#
_entry.id   AF-A0A522CW01-F1
#
_cell.length_a   1.000
_cell.length_b   1.000
_cell.length_c   1.000
_cell.angle_alpha   90.00
_cell.angle_beta   90.00
_cell.angle_gamma   90.00
#
_symmetry.space_group_name_H-M   'P 1'
#
loop_
_entity.id
_entity.type
_entity.pdbx_description
1 polymer ?
#
loop_
_entity_poly.entity_id
_entity_poly.type
_entity_poly.pdbx_seq_one_letter_code
_entity_poly.pdbx_strand_id
1 'polypeptide(L)'
;MVKQPKDSCDGVLYDMDFRFRGAGIYGDHFYNQFFLDADGCFHMDDGPAFIDGEGNRLWFTHGLRNRKGGLPAYEGKNGDRAWYEDGVFHREGGPAIVYAEGNEEWWIKGSKLEEAEIKGYKEWLTLGKGTAFGHYLLHKEMIENIEGIVAEFEKGLAKPLKPMKPLPSFPR
;
A
#
# COMPACT_ATOMS: atom_id res chain seq x y z
N MET A 1 -19.01 20.86 -19.15
CA MET A 1 -17.69 21.13 -18.51
C MET A 1 -17.32 19.89 -17.71
N VAL A 2 -16.26 19.19 -18.12
CA VAL A 2 -15.68 18.10 -17.32
C VAL A 2 -15.00 18.79 -16.13
N LYS A 3 -15.52 18.59 -14.91
CA LYS A 3 -14.85 19.09 -13.71
C LYS A 3 -13.57 18.27 -13.56
N GLN A 4 -12.42 18.94 -13.52
CA GLN A 4 -11.18 18.28 -13.13
C GLN A 4 -11.35 17.73 -11.71
N PRO A 5 -10.74 16.58 -11.36
CA PRO A 5 -10.68 16.12 -9.97
C PRO A 5 -10.13 17.28 -9.13
N LYS A 6 -10.87 17.67 -8.09
CA LYS A 6 -10.42 18.73 -7.19
C LYS A 6 -9.16 18.26 -6.46
N ASP A 7 -8.32 19.20 -6.05
CA ASP A 7 -7.18 19.01 -5.14
C ASP A 7 -7.57 18.27 -3.83
N SER A 8 -8.87 18.06 -3.55
CA SER A 8 -9.33 17.24 -2.42
C SER A 8 -9.07 15.74 -2.59
N CYS A 9 -8.75 15.26 -3.79
CA CYS A 9 -8.42 13.85 -4.04
C CYS A 9 -6.90 13.60 -3.98
N ASP A 10 -6.14 14.47 -3.30
CA ASP A 10 -4.69 14.38 -3.07
C ASP A 10 -4.31 13.07 -2.38
N GLY A 11 -4.13 12.02 -3.19
CA GLY A 11 -3.82 10.69 -2.71
C GLY A 11 -3.89 9.70 -3.85
N VAL A 12 -2.77 9.52 -4.55
CA VAL A 12 -2.52 8.44 -5.52
C VAL A 12 -3.06 8.68 -6.95
N LEU A 13 -2.82 9.88 -7.49
CA LEU A 13 -2.68 10.10 -8.94
C LEU A 13 -1.26 9.76 -9.45
N TYR A 14 -0.49 8.97 -8.71
CA TYR A 14 0.79 8.48 -9.19
C TYR A 14 0.58 7.22 -10.05
N ASP A 15 1.08 7.34 -11.27
CA ASP A 15 1.48 6.29 -12.20
C ASP A 15 0.43 5.67 -13.12
N MET A 16 -0.39 6.50 -13.75
CA MET A 16 -0.88 6.19 -15.09
C MET A 16 -0.98 7.50 -15.86
N ASP A 17 -0.15 7.67 -16.88
CA ASP A 17 -0.25 8.75 -17.88
C ASP A 17 -1.58 8.61 -18.66
N PHE A 18 -2.71 8.83 -17.99
CA PHE A 18 -4.02 8.93 -18.61
C PHE A 18 -4.07 10.26 -19.35
N ARG A 19 -3.73 10.24 -20.64
CA ARG A 19 -4.01 11.36 -21.54
C ARG A 19 -5.53 11.56 -21.62
N PHE A 20 -6.04 12.44 -20.76
CA PHE A 20 -7.44 12.84 -20.76
C PHE A 20 -7.80 13.51 -22.08
N ARG A 21 -8.57 12.81 -22.93
CA ARG A 21 -9.50 13.45 -23.87
C ARG A 21 -10.91 13.12 -23.41
N GLY A 22 -11.68 14.18 -23.19
CA GLY A 22 -12.94 14.17 -22.47
C GLY A 22 -14.07 13.35 -23.11
N ALA A 23 -15.16 13.26 -22.34
CA ALA A 23 -16.38 12.55 -22.69
C ALA A 23 -16.98 13.06 -24.03
N GLY A 24 -17.16 12.14 -24.97
CA GLY A 24 -17.99 12.34 -26.15
C GLY A 24 -18.41 10.97 -26.69
N ILE A 25 -19.71 10.73 -26.79
CA ILE A 25 -20.27 9.56 -27.48
C ILE A 25 -20.18 9.83 -28.99
N TYR A 26 -19.10 9.38 -29.62
CA TYR A 26 -18.95 9.40 -31.09
C TYR A 26 -18.34 8.08 -31.59
N GLY A 27 -19.10 7.28 -32.34
CA GLY A 27 -18.65 6.19 -33.22
C GLY A 27 -17.35 5.42 -32.93
N ASP A 28 -17.49 4.12 -32.67
CA ASP A 28 -16.55 3.03 -32.98
C ASP A 28 -15.15 2.94 -32.31
N HIS A 29 -14.85 3.67 -31.23
CA HIS A 29 -13.57 3.48 -30.51
C HIS A 29 -13.69 3.51 -28.97
N PHE A 30 -13.26 2.41 -28.33
CA PHE A 30 -12.80 2.25 -26.94
C PHE A 30 -13.01 3.45 -25.98
N TYR A 31 -14.18 3.55 -25.34
CA TYR A 31 -14.49 4.60 -24.37
C TYR A 31 -14.25 4.15 -22.93
N ASN A 32 -13.67 5.03 -22.11
CA ASN A 32 -13.59 4.83 -20.66
C ASN A 32 -14.94 5.18 -20.02
N GLN A 33 -15.42 4.34 -19.10
CA GLN A 33 -16.56 4.60 -18.23
C GLN A 33 -16.06 4.95 -16.83
N PHE A 34 -16.63 5.97 -16.19
CA PHE A 34 -16.24 6.31 -14.82
C PHE A 34 -17.35 6.96 -14.00
N PHE A 35 -17.20 6.88 -12.68
CA PHE A 35 -18.14 7.39 -11.68
C PHE A 35 -17.38 8.22 -10.64
N LEU A 36 -17.94 9.39 -10.32
CA LEU A 36 -17.37 10.32 -9.34
C LEU A 36 -18.38 10.58 -8.22
N ASP A 37 -17.90 10.85 -7.02
CA ASP A 37 -18.69 11.38 -5.92
C ASP A 37 -18.96 12.90 -6.04
N ALA A 38 -19.63 13.47 -5.04
CA ALA A 38 -19.97 14.90 -5.00
C ALA A 38 -18.74 15.82 -4.96
N ASP A 39 -17.62 15.31 -4.46
CA ASP A 39 -16.35 16.03 -4.36
C ASP A 39 -15.54 15.95 -5.67
N GLY A 40 -15.93 15.04 -6.57
CA GLY A 40 -15.30 14.84 -7.87
C GLY A 40 -14.20 13.77 -7.83
N CYS A 41 -14.16 12.93 -6.80
CA CYS A 41 -13.23 11.82 -6.68
C CYS A 41 -13.87 10.53 -7.21
N PHE A 42 -13.08 9.58 -7.73
CA PHE A 42 -13.60 8.29 -8.18
C PHE A 42 -14.26 7.54 -7.02
N HIS A 43 -15.50 7.11 -7.22
CA HIS A 43 -16.26 6.37 -6.22
C HIS A 43 -17.46 5.65 -6.85
N MET A 44 -17.68 4.39 -6.45
CA MET A 44 -18.89 3.62 -6.79
C MET A 44 -19.05 2.47 -5.78
N ASP A 45 -20.21 2.37 -5.11
CA ASP A 45 -20.45 1.33 -4.10
C ASP A 45 -20.67 -0.06 -4.71
N ASP A 46 -21.42 -0.13 -5.82
CA ASP A 46 -21.91 -1.39 -6.39
C ASP A 46 -21.12 -1.88 -7.63
N GLY A 47 -19.97 -1.26 -7.92
CA GLY A 47 -19.24 -1.55 -9.15
C GLY A 47 -17.89 -0.85 -9.27
N PRO A 48 -17.17 -1.06 -10.39
CA PRO A 48 -15.94 -0.33 -10.65
C PRO A 48 -16.25 1.15 -10.84
N ALA A 49 -15.45 2.00 -10.19
CA ALA A 49 -15.56 3.45 -10.38
C ALA A 49 -14.91 3.89 -11.70
N PHE A 50 -14.10 3.04 -12.33
CA PHE A 50 -13.50 3.29 -13.63
C PHE A 50 -13.34 1.99 -14.42
N ILE A 51 -13.67 2.04 -15.71
CA ILE A 51 -13.44 0.99 -16.69
C ILE A 51 -12.76 1.65 -17.89
N ASP A 52 -11.58 1.18 -18.30
CA ASP A 52 -10.96 1.71 -19.51
C ASP A 52 -11.56 1.10 -20.79
N GLY A 53 -11.18 1.67 -21.93
CA GLY A 53 -11.60 1.17 -23.23
C GLY A 53 -11.19 -0.29 -23.50
N GLU A 54 -10.14 -0.80 -22.86
CA GLU A 54 -9.73 -2.20 -23.00
C GLU A 54 -10.60 -3.16 -22.19
N GLY A 55 -11.31 -2.65 -21.18
CA GLY A 55 -12.19 -3.40 -20.28
C GLY A 55 -11.55 -3.71 -18.92
N ASN A 56 -10.42 -3.08 -18.59
CA ASN A 56 -9.81 -3.17 -17.27
C ASN A 56 -10.66 -2.39 -16.26
N ARG A 57 -10.86 -2.95 -15.07
CA ARG A 57 -11.78 -2.42 -14.07
C ARG A 57 -11.02 -1.98 -12.83
N LEU A 58 -11.35 -0.79 -12.33
CA LEU A 58 -10.76 -0.20 -11.14
C LEU A 58 -11.84 0.22 -10.14
N TRP A 59 -11.61 -0.09 -8.88
CA TRP A 59 -12.47 0.28 -7.75
C TRP A 59 -11.81 1.35 -6.91
N PHE A 60 -12.62 2.31 -6.50
CA PHE A 60 -12.21 3.44 -5.69
C PHE A 60 -13.28 3.74 -4.65
N THR A 61 -12.86 4.15 -3.47
CA THR A 61 -13.72 4.76 -2.45
C THR A 61 -13.16 6.13 -2.10
N HIS A 62 -13.90 7.19 -2.43
CA HIS A 62 -13.50 8.58 -2.18
C HIS A 62 -12.11 8.91 -2.73
N GLY A 63 -11.83 8.48 -3.96
CA GLY A 63 -10.56 8.74 -4.66
C GLY A 63 -9.42 7.77 -4.34
N LEU A 64 -9.52 6.97 -3.28
CA LEU A 64 -8.50 5.96 -2.96
C LEU A 64 -8.82 4.63 -3.63
N ARG A 65 -7.83 4.02 -4.30
CA ARG A 65 -7.93 2.66 -4.83
C ARG A 65 -8.15 1.69 -3.68
N ASN A 66 -9.32 1.05 -3.64
CA ASN A 66 -9.68 0.03 -2.66
C ASN A 66 -10.97 -0.69 -3.09
N ARG A 67 -11.24 -1.84 -2.47
CA ARG A 67 -12.51 -2.57 -2.64
C ARG A 67 -12.82 -3.37 -1.38
N LYS A 68 -14.06 -3.26 -0.88
CA LYS A 68 -14.53 -3.98 0.32
C LYS A 68 -14.51 -5.51 0.11
N GLY A 69 -14.39 -6.24 1.22
CA GLY A 69 -14.53 -7.71 1.24
C GLY A 69 -13.28 -8.48 0.81
N GLY A 70 -12.09 -7.87 0.83
CA GLY A 70 -10.84 -8.53 0.44
C GLY A 70 -10.74 -8.84 -1.06
N LEU A 71 -11.57 -8.18 -1.86
CA LEU A 71 -11.58 -8.29 -3.32
C LEU A 71 -10.51 -7.37 -3.94
N PRO A 72 -10.02 -7.69 -5.14
CA PRO A 72 -9.05 -6.85 -5.82
C PRO A 72 -9.68 -5.51 -6.23
N ALA A 73 -8.92 -4.42 -6.06
CA ALA A 73 -9.32 -3.08 -6.50
C ALA A 73 -8.90 -2.77 -7.94
N TYR A 74 -8.12 -3.67 -8.56
CA TYR A 74 -7.85 -3.69 -10.00
C TYR A 74 -8.10 -5.09 -10.55
N GLU A 75 -8.83 -5.17 -11.67
CA GLU A 75 -9.01 -6.40 -12.45
C GLU A 75 -8.73 -6.08 -13.92
N GLY A 76 -7.61 -6.60 -14.43
CA GLY A 76 -7.25 -6.53 -15.83
C GLY A 76 -8.06 -7.53 -16.66
N LYS A 77 -8.39 -7.16 -17.90
CA LYS A 77 -9.06 -8.06 -18.84
C LYS A 77 -8.23 -9.31 -19.15
N ASN A 78 -6.90 -9.19 -19.07
CA ASN A 78 -5.96 -10.28 -19.22
C ASN A 78 -5.99 -11.28 -18.03
N GLY A 79 -6.60 -10.92 -16.91
CA GLY A 79 -6.65 -11.73 -15.68
C GLY A 79 -5.75 -11.22 -14.55
N ASP A 80 -4.99 -10.15 -14.77
CA ASP A 80 -4.19 -9.52 -13.72
C ASP A 80 -5.10 -8.97 -12.62
N ARG A 81 -4.66 -9.08 -11.37
CA ARG A 81 -5.40 -8.58 -10.22
C ARG A 81 -4.47 -7.88 -9.26
N ALA A 82 -4.91 -6.75 -8.72
CA ALA A 82 -4.18 -6.09 -7.65
C ALA A 82 -5.09 -5.64 -6.50
N TRP A 83 -4.55 -5.74 -5.30
CA TRP A 83 -5.20 -5.42 -4.03
C TRP A 83 -4.56 -4.19 -3.44
N TYR A 84 -5.43 -3.32 -2.94
CA TYR A 84 -5.05 -2.04 -2.37
C TYR A 84 -5.80 -1.84 -1.06
N GLU A 85 -5.12 -1.20 -0.12
CA GLU A 85 -5.69 -0.66 1.11
C GLU A 85 -5.19 0.78 1.22
N ASP A 86 -6.12 1.72 1.45
CA ASP A 86 -5.83 3.16 1.52
C ASP A 86 -4.98 3.70 0.36
N GLY A 87 -5.21 3.18 -0.85
CA GLY A 87 -4.55 3.62 -2.07
C GLY A 87 -3.15 3.03 -2.33
N VAL A 88 -2.60 2.23 -1.40
CA VAL A 88 -1.30 1.55 -1.58
C VAL A 88 -1.48 0.05 -1.78
N PHE A 89 -0.52 -0.61 -2.44
CA PHE A 89 -0.53 -2.07 -2.58
C PHE A 89 -0.48 -2.72 -1.20
N HIS A 90 -1.48 -3.55 -0.90
CA HIS A 90 -1.57 -4.24 0.38
C HIS A 90 -2.49 -5.46 0.25
N ARG A 91 -2.06 -6.60 0.80
CA ARG A 91 -2.95 -7.74 1.07
C ARG A 91 -2.41 -8.64 2.17
N GLU A 92 -3.13 -8.74 3.28
CA GLU A 92 -2.71 -9.64 4.37
C GLU A 92 -2.92 -11.14 4.07
N GLY A 93 -3.74 -11.49 3.09
CA GLY A 93 -4.18 -12.87 2.84
C GLY A 93 -3.41 -13.59 1.75
N GLY A 94 -2.45 -12.93 1.12
CA GLY A 94 -1.84 -13.40 -0.12
C GLY A 94 -1.06 -12.29 -0.83
N PRO A 95 -0.65 -12.51 -2.07
CA PRO A 95 0.02 -11.50 -2.87
C PRO A 95 -0.89 -10.30 -3.18
N ALA A 96 -0.31 -9.11 -3.13
CA ALA A 96 -1.01 -7.87 -3.46
C ALA A 96 -1.13 -7.65 -4.96
N ILE A 97 -0.29 -8.29 -5.77
CA ILE A 97 -0.40 -8.29 -7.24
C ILE A 97 -0.30 -9.74 -7.71
N VAL A 98 -1.23 -10.17 -8.57
CA VAL A 98 -1.23 -11.47 -9.21
C VAL A 98 -1.34 -11.24 -10.70
N TYR A 99 -0.31 -11.62 -11.44
CA TYR A 99 -0.30 -11.55 -12.90
C TYR A 99 -0.97 -12.79 -13.50
N ALA A 100 -1.63 -12.61 -14.64
CA ALA A 100 -2.25 -13.69 -15.40
C ALA A 100 -1.26 -14.79 -15.80
N GLU A 101 0.01 -14.43 -15.96
CA GLU A 101 1.12 -15.33 -16.27
C GLU A 101 1.53 -16.22 -15.08
N GLY A 102 0.98 -15.97 -13.89
CA GLY A 102 1.23 -16.75 -12.67
C GLY A 102 2.30 -16.16 -11.75
N ASN A 103 2.93 -15.06 -12.14
CA ASN A 103 3.82 -14.31 -11.25
C ASN A 103 3.01 -13.58 -10.16
N GLU A 104 3.60 -13.42 -8.99
CA GLU A 104 2.95 -12.79 -7.84
C GLU A 104 3.91 -11.80 -7.16
N GLU A 105 3.38 -10.65 -6.73
CA GLU A 105 4.11 -9.74 -5.86
C GLU A 105 3.41 -9.56 -4.52
N TRP A 106 4.21 -9.59 -3.47
CA TRP A 106 3.75 -9.43 -2.10
C TRP A 106 4.06 -8.03 -1.63
N TRP A 107 3.02 -7.33 -1.16
CA TRP A 107 3.12 -5.99 -0.63
C TRP A 107 2.28 -5.86 0.64
N ILE A 108 2.84 -5.21 1.65
CA ILE A 108 2.15 -4.90 2.89
C ILE A 108 2.34 -3.41 3.17
N LYS A 109 1.23 -2.66 3.16
CA LYS A 109 1.17 -1.21 3.46
C LYS A 109 2.09 -0.39 2.55
N GLY A 110 2.16 -0.76 1.26
CA GLY A 110 3.00 -0.09 0.27
C GLY A 110 4.48 -0.49 0.29
N SER A 111 4.90 -1.41 1.17
CA SER A 111 6.25 -1.99 1.14
C SER A 111 6.25 -3.33 0.43
N LYS A 112 7.11 -3.48 -0.58
CA LYS A 112 7.33 -4.75 -1.30
C LYS A 112 8.12 -5.70 -0.41
N LEU A 113 7.70 -6.95 -0.35
CA LEU A 113 8.40 -8.00 0.39
C LEU A 113 9.42 -8.68 -0.52
N GLU A 114 10.58 -8.99 0.05
CA GLU A 114 11.62 -9.81 -0.58
C GLU A 114 11.35 -11.30 -0.38
N GLU A 115 11.97 -12.16 -1.19
CA GLU A 115 11.70 -13.61 -1.21
C GLU A 115 11.82 -14.28 0.17
N ALA A 116 12.80 -13.87 0.99
CA ALA A 116 12.98 -14.39 2.34
C ALA A 116 11.80 -14.05 3.26
N GLU A 117 11.31 -12.80 3.18
CA GLU A 117 10.17 -12.30 3.95
C GLU A 117 8.86 -12.97 3.48
N ILE A 118 8.71 -13.13 2.16
CA ILE A 118 7.58 -13.84 1.54
C ILE A 118 7.50 -15.27 2.08
N LYS A 119 8.63 -15.97 2.15
CA LYS A 119 8.67 -17.34 2.66
C LYS A 119 8.19 -17.41 4.10
N GLY A 120 8.73 -16.56 4.99
CA GLY A 120 8.31 -16.50 6.39
C GLY A 120 6.83 -16.15 6.52
N TYR A 121 6.33 -15.21 5.70
CA TYR A 121 4.93 -14.82 5.69
C TYR A 121 3.99 -15.92 5.19
N LYS A 122 4.38 -16.68 4.16
CA LYS A 122 3.64 -17.85 3.67
C LYS A 122 3.57 -18.95 4.72
N GLU A 123 4.68 -19.24 5.40
CA GLU A 123 4.72 -20.19 6.52
C GLU A 123 3.78 -19.75 7.65
N TRP A 124 3.81 -18.45 7.99
CA TRP A 124 2.90 -17.84 8.96
C TRP A 124 1.42 -18.00 8.59
N LEU A 125 1.06 -17.70 7.33
CA LEU A 125 -0.31 -17.89 6.82
C LEU A 125 -0.75 -19.34 6.91
N THR A 126 0.15 -20.28 6.61
CA THR A 126 -0.13 -21.72 6.59
C THR A 126 -0.35 -22.29 8.00
N LEU A 127 0.39 -21.79 9.00
CA LEU A 127 0.25 -22.18 10.41
C LEU A 127 -0.98 -21.58 11.10
N GLY A 128 -1.70 -20.69 10.42
CA GLY A 128 -2.98 -20.14 10.84
C GLY A 128 -2.88 -18.70 11.37
N LYS A 129 -3.57 -17.78 10.67
CA LYS A 129 -3.81 -16.41 11.13
C LYS A 129 -4.43 -16.43 12.52
N GLY A 130 -3.81 -15.72 13.48
CA GLY A 130 -4.34 -15.59 14.84
C GLY A 130 -3.91 -16.69 15.82
N THR A 131 -3.03 -17.61 15.42
CA THR A 131 -2.31 -18.43 16.41
C THR A 131 -1.28 -17.57 17.14
N ALA A 132 -1.11 -17.79 18.45
CA ALA A 132 -0.09 -17.08 19.23
C ALA A 132 1.32 -17.26 18.64
N PHE A 133 1.58 -18.42 18.01
CA PHE A 133 2.82 -18.71 17.32
C PHE A 133 3.01 -17.89 16.05
N GLY A 134 1.95 -17.71 15.27
CA GLY A 134 1.97 -16.80 14.13
C GLY A 134 2.27 -15.36 14.58
N HIS A 135 1.51 -14.83 15.54
CA HIS A 135 1.74 -13.46 16.02
C HIS A 135 3.16 -13.29 16.60
N TYR A 136 3.69 -14.32 17.29
CA TYR A 136 5.08 -14.37 17.74
C TYR A 136 6.09 -14.26 16.60
N LEU A 137 5.95 -15.02 15.51
CA LEU A 137 6.91 -14.98 14.40
C LEU A 137 6.92 -13.63 13.66
N LEU A 138 5.76 -13.01 13.48
CA LEU A 138 5.64 -11.72 12.77
C LEU A 138 6.26 -10.57 13.57
N HIS A 139 6.21 -10.66 14.91
CA HIS A 139 6.89 -9.73 15.79
C HIS A 139 8.31 -10.15 16.15
N LYS A 140 8.74 -11.40 15.89
CA LYS A 140 10.04 -11.91 16.32
C LYS A 140 11.19 -11.15 15.66
N GLU A 141 11.13 -10.90 14.35
CA GLU A 141 12.14 -10.08 13.66
C GLU A 141 12.10 -8.61 14.14
N MET A 142 10.91 -8.10 14.47
CA MET A 142 10.77 -6.75 15.04
C MET A 142 11.35 -6.67 16.46
N ILE A 143 11.19 -7.71 17.27
CA ILE A 143 11.75 -7.84 18.62
C ILE A 143 13.27 -7.98 18.55
N GLU A 144 13.79 -8.85 17.68
CA GLU A 144 15.24 -9.03 17.50
C GLU A 144 15.91 -7.74 17.01
N ASN A 145 15.26 -6.97 16.13
CA ASN A 145 15.73 -5.64 15.73
C ASN A 145 15.73 -4.65 16.91
N ILE A 146 14.69 -4.66 17.75
CA ILE A 146 14.64 -3.80 18.96
C ILE A 146 15.75 -4.20 19.95
N GLU A 147 15.96 -5.50 20.17
CA GLU A 147 17.04 -6.00 21.04
C GLU A 147 18.41 -5.58 20.51
N GLY A 148 18.63 -5.61 19.19
CA GLY A 148 19.84 -5.09 18.55
C GLY A 148 20.04 -3.59 18.78
N ILE A 149 18.97 -2.78 18.64
CA ILE A 149 19.00 -1.33 18.91
C ILE A 149 19.32 -1.04 20.38
N VAL A 150 18.68 -1.78 21.31
CA VAL A 150 18.91 -1.65 22.75
C VAL A 150 20.36 -2.01 23.10
N ALA A 151 20.90 -3.09 22.53
CA ALA A 151 22.28 -3.50 22.76
C ALA A 151 23.31 -2.45 22.29
N GLU A 152 23.08 -1.78 21.16
CA GLU A 152 23.91 -0.66 20.71
C GLU A 152 23.80 0.57 21.62
N PHE A 153 22.60 0.88 22.13
CA PHE A 153 22.40 1.96 23.09
C PHE A 153 23.11 1.70 24.42
N GLU A 154 23.04 0.48 24.94
CA GLU A 154 23.74 0.05 26.15
C GLU A 154 25.27 0.13 26.01
N LYS A 155 25.83 -0.23 24.85
CA LYS A 155 27.27 -0.01 24.55
C LYS A 155 27.64 1.48 24.60
N GLY A 156 26.71 2.36 24.22
CA GLY A 156 26.86 3.81 24.32
C GLY A 156 26.89 4.30 25.77
N LEU A 157 25.99 3.79 26.62
CA LEU A 157 25.93 4.09 28.06
C LEU A 157 27.13 3.53 28.85
N ALA A 158 27.70 2.42 28.39
CA ALA A 158 28.88 1.80 29.02
C ALA A 158 30.17 2.61 28.80
N LYS A 159 30.17 3.63 27.93
CA LYS A 159 31.31 4.54 27.77
C LYS A 159 31.36 5.49 28.96
N PRO A 160 32.44 5.52 29.76
CA PRO A 160 32.55 6.43 30.89
C PRO A 160 32.43 7.87 30.41
N LEU A 161 31.49 8.61 30.99
CA LEU A 161 31.35 10.03 30.70
C LEU A 161 32.68 10.72 31.02
N LYS A 162 33.19 11.49 30.06
CA LYS A 162 34.34 12.35 30.34
C LYS A 162 33.97 13.25 31.52
N PRO A 163 34.81 13.35 32.56
CA PRO A 163 34.51 14.22 33.69
C PRO A 163 34.25 15.62 33.16
N MET A 164 33.18 16.26 33.63
CA MET A 164 32.88 17.62 33.25
C MET A 164 34.10 18.49 33.58
N LYS A 165 34.46 19.37 32.64
CA LYS A 165 35.48 20.38 32.94
C LYS A 165 34.99 21.18 34.15
N PRO A 166 35.87 21.48 35.12
CA PRO A 166 35.49 22.29 36.27
C PRO A 166 34.88 23.59 35.78
N LEU A 167 33.78 24.00 36.41
CA LEU A 167 33.14 25.27 36.09
C LEU A 167 34.18 26.39 36.28
N PRO A 168 34.23 27.36 35.35
CA PRO A 168 35.09 28.52 35.53
C PRO A 168 34.74 29.21 36.85
N SER A 169 35.74 29.53 37.65
CA SER A 169 35.51 30.24 38.91
C SER A 169 34.91 31.60 38.62
N PHE A 170 33.73 31.87 39.19
CA PHE A 170 33.15 33.20 39.13
C PHE A 170 34.05 34.17 39.91
N PRO A 171 34.42 35.34 39.34
CA PRO A 171 35.15 36.36 40.08
C PRO A 171 34.31 36.86 41.26
N ARG A 172 34.98 37.12 42.39
CA ARG A 172 34.38 37.73 43.58
C ARG A 172 34.05 39.19 43.36
#